data_AF-A0A5K0YW22-F1
#
_entry.id   AF-A0A5K0YW22-F1
#
_cell.length_a   1.000
_cell.length_b   1.000
_cell.length_c   1.000
_cell.angle_alpha   90.00
_cell.angle_beta   90.00
_cell.angle_gamma   90.00
#
_symmetry.space_group_name_H-M   'P 1'
#
loop_
_entity.id
_entity.type
_entity.pdbx_description
1 polymer ?
#
loop_
_entity_poly.entity_id
_entity_poly.type
_entity_poly.pdbx_seq_one_letter_code
_entity_poly.pdbx_strand_id
1 'polypeptide(L)'
;TYSIEARRNIMHLARRMVRMFSLSISPAGSWSALTDGSADDTVRITTRKSTEPGQPQGVIICGVSSTWLPLSHIQVFELLRCEKRRSQ
;
A
#
# COMPACT_ATOMS: atom_id res chain seq x y z
N THR A 1 6.40 -24.11 19.49
CA THR A 1 6.93 -22.76 19.79
C THR A 1 7.91 -22.39 18.69
N TYR A 2 7.70 -21.30 17.95
CA TYR A 2 8.62 -20.88 16.88
C TYR A 2 10.00 -20.54 17.46
N SER A 3 11.09 -20.84 16.73
CA SER A 3 12.44 -20.44 17.14
C SER A 3 12.59 -18.91 17.13
N ILE A 4 13.59 -18.40 17.85
CA ILE A 4 13.90 -16.96 17.91
C ILE A 4 14.24 -16.45 16.50
N GLU A 5 14.95 -17.24 15.71
CA GLU A 5 15.32 -16.95 14.32
C GLU A 5 14.09 -16.85 13.42
N ALA A 6 13.14 -17.78 13.55
CA ALA A 6 11.90 -17.75 12.78
C ALA A 6 11.10 -16.46 13.06
N ARG A 7 10.96 -16.07 14.34
CA ARG A 7 10.29 -14.83 14.73
C ARG A 7 11.01 -13.58 14.19
N ARG A 8 12.35 -13.58 14.24
CA ARG A 8 13.18 -12.48 13.73
C ARG A 8 13.02 -12.33 12.22
N ASN A 9 13.00 -13.43 11.47
CA ASN A 9 12.82 -13.41 10.03
C ASN A 9 11.43 -12.88 9.63
N ILE A 10 10.37 -13.30 10.34
CA ILE A 10 9.01 -12.77 10.12
C ILE A 10 8.95 -11.27 10.42
N MET A 11 9.59 -10.81 11.51
CA MET A 11 9.63 -9.38 11.85
C MET A 11 10.34 -8.55 10.77
N HIS A 12 11.47 -9.04 10.26
CA HIS A 12 12.17 -8.40 9.13
C HIS A 12 11.33 -8.36 7.86
N LEU A 13 10.60 -9.43 7.57
CA LEU A 13 9.68 -9.49 6.44
C LEU A 13 8.55 -8.46 6.59
N ALA A 14 7.88 -8.42 7.75
CA ALA A 14 6.81 -7.47 8.02
C ALA A 14 7.29 -6.01 7.90
N ARG A 15 8.48 -5.70 8.45
CA ARG A 15 9.11 -4.38 8.32
C ARG A 15 9.33 -4.01 6.85
N ARG A 16 9.82 -4.94 6.03
CA ARG A 16 10.01 -4.71 4.58
C ARG A 16 8.69 -4.46 3.87
N MET A 17 7.65 -5.25 4.16
CA MET A 17 6.32 -5.07 3.57
C MET A 17 5.73 -3.69 3.89
N VAL A 18 5.73 -3.29 5.17
CA VAL A 18 5.20 -1.99 5.60
C VAL A 18 5.98 -0.83 4.98
N ARG A 19 7.31 -0.91 4.94
CA ARG A 19 8.16 0.10 4.28
C ARG A 19 7.80 0.24 2.81
N MET A 20 7.66 -0.88 2.10
CA MET A 20 7.36 -0.88 0.67
C MET A 20 5.97 -0.33 0.35
N PHE A 21 4.98 -0.67 1.18
CA PHE A 21 3.62 -0.13 1.10
C PHE A 21 3.60 1.38 1.34
N SER A 22 4.26 1.86 2.39
CA SER A 22 4.35 3.30 2.69
C SER A 22 5.01 4.08 1.56
N LEU A 23 6.10 3.55 0.97
CA LEU A 23 6.73 4.16 -0.20
C LEU A 23 5.80 4.22 -1.41
N SER A 24 4.95 3.20 -1.61
CA SER A 24 4.03 3.17 -2.75
C SER A 24 2.85 4.13 -2.64
N ILE A 25 2.47 4.56 -1.43
CA ILE A 25 1.37 5.53 -1.23
C ILE A 25 1.88 6.95 -0.91
N SER A 26 3.19 7.14 -0.81
CA SER A 26 3.77 8.41 -0.39
C SER A 26 3.45 9.52 -1.39
N PRO A 27 2.96 10.68 -0.93
CA PRO A 27 2.69 11.83 -1.80
C PRO A 27 3.97 12.48 -2.34
N ALA A 28 5.15 12.10 -1.84
CA ALA A 28 6.44 12.59 -2.34
C ALA A 28 6.83 12.02 -3.72
N GLY A 29 6.09 11.02 -4.23
CA GLY A 29 6.27 10.49 -5.59
C GLY A 29 5.67 11.41 -6.65
N SER A 30 6.19 11.35 -7.88
CA SER A 30 5.58 11.99 -9.04
C SER A 30 4.34 11.19 -9.46
N TRP A 31 3.18 11.58 -8.96
CA TRP A 31 1.89 10.97 -9.29
C TRP A 31 1.28 11.65 -10.52
N SER A 32 0.87 10.84 -11.50
CA SER A 32 0.12 11.29 -12.68
C SER A 32 -1.34 10.85 -12.56
N ALA A 33 -2.27 11.78 -12.70
CA ALA A 33 -3.70 11.48 -12.71
C ALA A 33 -4.12 10.91 -14.07
N LEU A 34 -4.81 9.76 -14.05
CA LEU A 34 -5.60 9.26 -15.17
C LEU A 34 -7.06 9.67 -14.91
N THR A 35 -7.54 10.70 -15.60
CA THR A 35 -8.92 11.17 -15.52
C THR A 35 -9.65 10.92 -16.83
N ASP A 36 -10.84 10.32 -16.78
CA ASP A 36 -11.77 10.21 -17.91
C ASP A 36 -12.95 11.22 -17.80
N GLY A 37 -12.65 12.43 -17.31
CA GLY A 37 -13.62 13.54 -17.28
C GLY A 37 -14.51 13.66 -16.04
N SER A 38 -14.45 12.76 -15.06
CA SER A 38 -15.05 12.96 -13.72
C SER A 38 -13.97 13.23 -12.67
N ALA A 39 -14.15 14.28 -11.86
CA ALA A 39 -13.18 14.68 -10.82
C ALA A 39 -13.17 13.74 -9.60
N ASP A 40 -14.22 12.93 -9.44
CA ASP A 40 -14.47 12.12 -8.23
C ASP A 40 -13.78 10.74 -8.27
N ASP A 41 -13.55 10.18 -9.47
CA ASP A 41 -12.91 8.87 -9.69
C ASP A 41 -11.51 8.99 -10.31
N THR A 42 -10.69 9.90 -9.78
CA THR A 42 -9.33 10.08 -10.31
C THR A 42 -8.41 8.96 -9.84
N VAL A 43 -8.07 8.03 -10.73
CA VAL A 43 -7.00 7.06 -10.49
C VAL A 43 -5.65 7.76 -10.68
N ARG A 44 -4.80 7.74 -9.67
CA ARG A 44 -3.42 8.25 -9.76
C ARG A 44 -2.46 7.10 -9.96
N ILE A 45 -1.51 7.26 -10.89
CA ILE A 45 -0.46 6.28 -11.15
C ILE A 45 0.91 6.89 -10.87
N THR A 46 1.80 6.10 -10.31
CA THR A 46 3.23 6.40 -10.21
C THR A 46 4.05 5.21 -10.68
N THR A 47 5.23 5.51 -11.19
CA THR A 47 6.19 4.51 -11.65
C THR A 47 7.49 4.71 -10.88
N ARG A 48 8.06 3.63 -10.34
CA ARG A 48 9.38 3.67 -9.70
C ARG A 48 10.28 2.55 -10.20
N LYS A 49 11.56 2.86 -10.34
CA LYS A 49 12.59 1.85 -10.63
C LYS A 49 12.98 1.16 -9.33
N SER A 50 12.95 -0.17 -9.34
CA SER A 50 13.35 -1.02 -8.23
C SER A 50 14.76 -1.55 -8.46
N THR A 51 15.70 -1.07 -7.65
CA THR A 51 17.13 -1.45 -7.71
C THR A 51 17.68 -1.88 -6.35
N GLU A 52 16.87 -1.88 -5.29
CA GLU A 52 17.34 -2.26 -3.95
C GLU A 52 17.52 -3.79 -3.83
N PRO A 53 18.56 -4.27 -3.14
CA PRO A 53 18.74 -5.69 -2.82
C PRO A 53 17.50 -6.27 -2.11
N GLY A 54 17.01 -7.41 -2.61
CA GLY A 54 15.81 -8.06 -2.09
C GLY A 54 14.49 -7.52 -2.62
N GLN A 55 14.51 -6.61 -3.60
CA GLN A 55 13.34 -6.30 -4.43
C GLN A 55 13.51 -6.92 -5.83
N PRO A 56 12.41 -7.22 -6.55
CA PRO A 56 12.50 -7.60 -7.96
C PRO A 56 13.15 -6.48 -8.76
N GLN A 57 14.14 -6.78 -9.59
CA GLN A 57 14.76 -5.81 -10.47
C GLN A 57 13.78 -5.42 -11.58
N GLY A 58 13.52 -4.12 -11.75
CA GLY A 58 12.65 -3.65 -12.83
C GLY A 58 11.88 -2.38 -12.49
N VAL A 59 10.72 -2.24 -13.12
CA VAL A 59 9.81 -1.12 -12.95
C VAL A 59 8.60 -1.57 -12.17
N ILE A 60 8.26 -0.85 -11.09
CA ILE A 60 7.05 -1.07 -10.31
C ILE A 60 6.07 0.06 -10.66
N ILE A 61 4.87 -0.33 -11.08
CA ILE A 61 3.75 0.58 -11.32
C ILE A 61 2.81 0.48 -10.11
N CYS A 62 2.39 1.63 -9.57
CA CYS A 62 1.42 1.70 -8.50
C CYS A 62 0.25 2.59 -8.92
N GLY A 63 -0.97 2.07 -8.81
CA GLY A 63 -2.21 2.79 -9.01
C GLY A 63 -2.96 2.97 -7.69
N VAL A 64 -3.47 4.17 -7.44
CA VAL A 64 -4.25 4.51 -6.25
C VAL A 64 -5.52 5.21 -6.69
N SER A 65 -6.67 4.70 -6.24
CA SER A 65 -7.93 5.44 -6.23
C SER A 65 -8.17 5.97 -4.81
N SER A 66 -8.78 7.13 -4.69
CA SER A 66 -9.08 7.76 -3.40
C SER A 66 -10.55 8.11 -3.37
N THR A 67 -11.27 7.61 -2.37
CA THR A 67 -12.70 7.86 -2.18
C THR A 67 -12.93 8.53 -0.83
N TRP A 68 -13.88 9.45 -0.77
CA TRP A 68 -14.29 10.11 0.47
C TRP A 68 -15.35 9.29 1.18
N LEU A 69 -15.14 9.00 2.47
CA LEU A 69 -16.09 8.24 3.28
C LEU A 69 -16.69 9.14 4.37
N PRO A 70 -18.02 9.09 4.59
CA PRO A 70 -18.69 9.81 5.68
C PRO A 70 -18.53 9.05 7.02
N LEU A 71 -17.33 8.54 7.30
CA LEU A 71 -17.03 7.72 8.48
C LEU A 71 -15.81 8.28 9.21
N SER A 72 -15.76 8.10 10.52
CA SER A 72 -14.58 8.47 11.29
C SER A 72 -13.38 7.57 10.96
N HIS A 73 -12.16 8.10 11.11
CA HIS A 73 -10.93 7.35 10.87
C HIS A 73 -10.83 6.08 11.74
N ILE A 74 -11.38 6.10 12.96
CA ILE A 74 -11.43 4.94 13.86
C ILE A 74 -12.33 3.83 13.28
N GLN A 75 -13.52 4.18 12.79
CA GLN A 75 -14.43 3.20 12.19
C GLN A 75 -13.83 2.56 10.93
N VAL A 76 -13.17 3.34 10.09
CA VAL A 76 -12.45 2.83 8.91
C VAL A 76 -11.29 1.91 9.33
N PHE A 77 -10.52 2.30 10.35
CA PHE A 77 -9.44 1.47 10.87
C PHE A 77 -9.93 0.11 11.41
N GLU A 78 -11.00 0.11 12.21
CA GLU A 78 -11.60 -1.12 12.73
C GLU A 78 -12.16 -2.02 11.62
N LEU A 79 -12.72 -1.42 10.55
CA LEU A 79 -13.13 -2.16 9.36
C LEU A 79 -11.93 -2.88 8.70
N LEU A 80 -10.82 -2.17 8.47
CA LEU A 80 -9.61 -2.72 7.83
C LEU A 80 -8.94 -3.82 8.68
N ARG A 81 -9.07 -3.73 10.00
CA ARG A 81 -8.54 -4.71 10.96
C ARG A 81 -9.35 -6.00 11.01
N CYS A 82 -10.65 -5.94 10.69
CA CYS A 82 -11.54 -7.09 10.77
C CYS A 82 -11.40 -7.99 9.53
N GLU A 83 -10.53 -9.00 9.62
CA GLU A 83 -10.26 -9.96 8.53
C GLU A 83 -11.52 -10.65 7.99
N LYS A 84 -12.52 -10.91 8.84
CA LYS A 84 -13.80 -11.53 8.48
C LYS A 84 -14.70 -10.68 7.56
N ARG A 85 -14.36 -9.40 7.35
CA ARG A 85 -15.15 -8.45 6.54
C ARG A 85 -14.53 -8.16 5.17
N ARG A 86 -13.42 -8.82 4.79
CA ARG A 86 -12.72 -8.59 3.51
C ARG A 86 -13.41 -9.14 2.27
N SER A 87 -14.43 -10.00 2.42
CA SER A 87 -15.07 -10.74 1.33
C SER A 87 -16.55 -10.43 1.14
N GLN A 88 -17.05 -9.30 1.65
CA GLN A 88 -18.37 -8.78 1.27
C GLN A 88 -18.23 -7.70 0.22
#